data_AF-A0A712HKQ4-F1
#
_entry.id   AF-A0A712HKQ4-F1
#
_cell.length_a   1.000
_cell.length_b   1.000
_cell.length_c   1.000
_cell.angle_alpha   90.00
_cell.angle_beta   90.00
_cell.angle_gamma   90.00
#
_symmetry.space_group_name_H-M   'P 1'
#
loop_
_entity.id
_entity.type
_entity.pdbx_description
1 polymer ?
#
loop_
_entity_poly.entity_id
_entity_poly.type
_entity_poly.pdbx_seq_one_letter_code
_entity_poly.pdbx_strand_id
1 'polypeptide(L)' 'GAMLGGHMMPGCTVRTTLELVIGELPALTFSRQPCAISGYDELHISSR' A
#
# COMPACT_ATOMS: atom_id res chain seq x y z
N GLY A 1 -14.02 -2.23 23.44
CA GLY A 1 -12.84 -2.07 22.57
C GLY A 1 -12.33 -3.40 22.07
N ALA A 2 -13.21 -4.21 21.45
CA ALA A 2 -12.75 -5.36 20.67
C ALA A 2 -12.13 -4.84 19.36
N MET A 3 -11.10 -5.52 18.86
CA MET A 3 -10.33 -5.12 17.68
C MET A 3 -10.29 -6.25 16.65
N LEU A 4 -10.23 -5.91 15.36
CA LEU A 4 -10.08 -6.82 14.22
C LEU A 4 -9.04 -6.26 13.25
N GLY A 5 -8.31 -7.11 12.52
CA GLY A 5 -7.26 -6.69 11.58
C GLY A 5 -7.07 -7.64 10.39
N GLY A 6 -6.53 -7.11 9.29
CA GLY A 6 -6.31 -7.84 8.03
C GLY A 6 -5.81 -6.94 6.90
N HIS A 7 -5.76 -7.46 5.67
CA HIS A 7 -5.44 -6.66 4.48
C HIS A 7 -6.62 -5.76 4.10
N MET A 8 -6.36 -4.47 3.89
CA MET A 8 -7.43 -3.52 3.57
C MET A 8 -7.92 -3.73 2.14
N MET A 9 -9.24 -3.90 1.99
CA MET A 9 -9.92 -3.98 0.71
C MET A 9 -10.75 -2.71 0.46
N PRO A 10 -11.20 -2.45 -0.78
CA PRO A 10 -12.18 -1.40 -1.03
C PRO A 10 -13.44 -1.58 -0.16
N GLY A 11 -14.03 -0.48 0.30
CA GLY A 11 -15.28 -0.49 1.08
C GLY A 11 -15.22 0.19 2.45
N CYS A 12 -14.05 0.63 2.91
CA CYS A 12 -13.94 1.43 4.14
C CYS A 12 -14.53 2.83 3.95
N THR A 13 -15.63 3.14 4.66
CA THR A 13 -16.27 4.46 4.63
C THR A 13 -15.87 5.30 5.84
N VAL A 14 -15.48 6.55 5.62
CA VAL A 14 -15.18 7.49 6.71
C VAL A 14 -16.47 7.83 7.46
N ARG A 15 -16.44 7.73 8.80
CA ARG A 15 -17.60 8.08 9.65
C ARG A 15 -17.62 9.56 10.05
N THR A 16 -16.48 10.11 10.48
CA THR A 16 -16.35 11.52 10.85
C THR A 16 -15.13 12.17 10.20
N THR A 17 -13.94 11.64 10.48
CA THR A 17 -12.67 12.05 9.86
C THR A 17 -11.79 10.83 9.65
N LEU A 18 -10.90 10.93 8.66
CA LEU A 18 -9.79 10.03 8.44
C LEU A 18 -8.56 10.90 8.16
N GLU A 19 -7.77 11.14 9.19
CA GLU A 19 -6.60 12.01 9.11
C GLU A 19 -5.43 11.21 8.54
N LEU A 20 -4.88 11.69 7.42
CA LEU A 20 -3.82 11.01 6.67
C LEU A 20 -2.68 12.00 6.35
N VAL A 21 -1.45 11.50 6.39
CA VAL A 21 -0.26 12.18 5.87
C VAL A 21 0.41 11.23 4.88
N ILE A 22 0.65 11.69 3.65
CA ILE A 22 1.24 10.88 2.58
C ILE A 22 2.61 11.46 2.24
N GLY A 23 3.65 10.63 2.33
CA GLY A 23 5.01 10.99 1.93
C GLY A 23 5.33 10.50 0.52
N GLU A 24 5.98 11.34 -0.27
CA GLU A 24 6.54 10.98 -1.57
C GLU A 24 8.07 10.89 -1.49
N LEU A 25 8.66 9.94 -2.24
CA LEU A 25 10.11 9.84 -2.45
C LEU A 25 10.43 10.29 -3.89
N PRO A 26 10.82 11.56 -4.12
CA PRO A 26 10.85 12.14 -5.47
C PRO A 26 11.87 11.49 -6.41
N ALA A 27 12.95 10.95 -5.85
CA ALA A 27 14.03 10.32 -6.62
C ALA A 27 13.74 8.86 -7.02
N LEU A 28 12.67 8.26 -6.48
CA LEU A 28 12.37 6.85 -6.68
C LEU A 28 11.05 6.67 -7.43
N THR A 29 10.94 5.52 -8.10
CA THR A 29 9.71 5.01 -8.70
C THR A 29 9.40 3.66 -8.07
N PHE A 30 8.18 3.53 -7.55
CA PHE A 30 7.65 2.25 -7.08
C PHE A 30 6.76 1.64 -8.16
N SER A 31 6.97 0.35 -8.42
CA SER A 31 6.15 -0.43 -9.34
C SER A 31 5.90 -1.83 -8.75
N ARG A 32 5.06 -2.61 -9.43
CA ARG A 32 4.80 -4.01 -9.10
C ARG A 32 5.37 -4.88 -10.23
N GLN A 33 6.22 -5.84 -9.89
CA GLN A 33 6.88 -6.73 -10.86
C GLN A 33 6.69 -8.20 -10.48
N PRO A 34 6.57 -9.12 -11.45
CA PRO A 34 6.40 -10.54 -11.17
C PRO A 34 7.56 -11.11 -10.35
N CYS A 35 7.25 -11.71 -9.20
CA CYS A 35 8.22 -12.41 -8.37
C CYS A 35 8.07 -13.93 -8.55
N ALA A 36 9.11 -14.57 -9.08
CA ALA A 36 9.09 -16.02 -9.29
C ALA A 36 9.00 -16.86 -8.00
N ILE A 37 9.37 -16.28 -6.85
CA ILE A 37 9.36 -16.98 -5.56
C ILE A 37 7.98 -16.93 -4.91
N SER A 38 7.34 -15.74 -4.89
CA SER A 38 6.03 -15.58 -4.25
C SER A 38 4.86 -15.93 -5.17
N GLY A 39 5.06 -15.84 -6.49
CA GLY A 39 4.00 -16.02 -7.48
C GLY A 39 3.07 -14.81 -7.63
N TYR A 40 3.37 -13.68 -6.98
CA TYR A 40 2.62 -12.43 -7.05
C TYR A 40 3.47 -11.29 -7.62
N ASP A 41 2.83 -10.19 -7.99
CA ASP A 41 3.55 -8.97 -8.29
C ASP A 41 4.00 -8.30 -6.99
N GLU A 42 5.31 -8.19 -6.81
CA GLU A 42 5.93 -7.64 -5.60
C GLU A 42 6.45 -6.22 -5.82
N LEU A 43 6.73 -5.52 -4.72
CA LEU A 43 7.29 -4.18 -4.76
C LEU A 43 8.65 -4.19 -5.49
N HIS A 44 8.76 -3.38 -6.53
CA HIS A 44 10.02 -3.08 -7.22
C HIS A 44 10.33 -1.59 -7.10
N ILE A 45 11.60 -1.27 -6.83
CA ILE A 45 12.08 0.10 -6.58
C ILE A 45 13.16 0.40 -7.61
N SER A 46 13.01 1.52 -8.33
CA SER A 46 14.01 2.02 -9.27
C SER A 46 14.27 3.51 -9.04
N SER A 47 15.35 4.04 -9.62
CA SER A 47 15.43 5.49 -9.85
C SER A 47 14.25 5.93 -10.70
N ARG A 48 13.77 7.15 -10.46
CA ARG A 48 12.92 7.85 -11.42
C ARG A 48 13.72 8.25 -12.66
#